data_AF-A0A953TUX2-F1
#
_entry.id   AF-A0A953TUX2-F1
#
_cell.length_a   1.000
_cell.length_b   1.000
_cell.length_c   1.000
_cell.angle_alpha   90.00
_cell.angle_beta   90.00
_cell.angle_gamma   90.00
#
_symmetry.space_group_name_H-M   'P 1'
#
loop_
_entity.id
_entity.type
_entity.pdbx_description
1 polymer ?
#
loop_
_entity_poly.entity_id
_entity_poly.type
_entity_poly.pdbx_seq_one_letter_code
_entity_poly.pdbx_strand_id
1 'polypeptide(L)'
;MSCSFARAFAITSCLLVSFPPGALAQLNPSPTVTESFGVNMHNEPKPGEMKMLADSGARWIRTDFYWDRIERNKGQYDFSGYDRLMAEFRPYGVRPLFILDYGNKLYDDGLAPHTDAGRQAFARWAATSAQHFRGRGVIWELWNEPDDGFWRPKANVDDYIKLALAVGEAMRHDAPGEIYVGPATSGFAFGFIEACFKAGLLNYWSAVSVHPYRFRIPETAIADYQGLRNLIAKYAPGRQIPIIVSEWGYSLEWPFVATEDNQANFAARALLMNLASGITLTIWYAWGFDSFALVQEPYMTGRDLVYQPRQCYRAFQTLARTLGSYHFERQLTTRGGDYALEFRDGDHTRVAAWTEGSPHSATIPVRGLSHAIGITGQALPNPFASSQGVLVTLTQSPQYLVP
;
A
#
# COMPACT_ATOMS: atom_id res chain seq x y z
N MET A 1 65.29 3.16 -40.90
CA MET A 1 65.53 3.26 -39.45
C MET A 1 65.39 4.71 -39.02
N SER A 2 64.22 5.11 -38.51
CA SER A 2 64.06 6.14 -37.47
C SER A 2 62.57 6.22 -37.11
N CYS A 3 62.23 5.73 -35.91
CA CYS A 3 60.93 5.93 -35.28
C CYS A 3 60.91 7.30 -34.59
N SER A 4 59.76 7.98 -34.59
CA SER A 4 59.38 8.84 -33.47
C SER A 4 57.87 8.82 -33.27
N PHE A 5 57.48 8.61 -32.02
CA PHE A 5 56.15 8.36 -31.50
C PHE A 5 55.30 9.63 -31.41
N ALA A 6 54.06 9.60 -31.91
CA ALA A 6 53.01 10.52 -31.52
C ALA A 6 52.12 9.84 -30.46
N ARG A 7 52.03 10.42 -29.26
CA ARG A 7 51.09 10.00 -28.21
C ARG A 7 49.69 10.48 -28.56
N ALA A 8 48.77 9.56 -28.84
CA ALA A 8 47.34 9.84 -28.91
C ALA A 8 46.74 9.73 -27.49
N PHE A 9 46.16 10.82 -26.99
CA PHE A 9 45.27 10.81 -25.83
C PHE A 9 43.96 10.13 -26.23
N ALA A 10 43.66 8.97 -25.66
CA ALA A 10 42.34 8.36 -25.76
C ALA A 10 41.39 9.11 -24.80
N ILE A 11 40.51 9.93 -25.35
CA ILE A 11 39.34 10.44 -24.64
C ILE A 11 38.34 9.27 -24.63
N THR A 12 38.22 8.60 -23.49
CA THR A 12 37.16 7.62 -23.25
C THR A 12 35.85 8.38 -23.13
N SER A 13 35.14 8.55 -24.25
CA SER A 13 33.75 9.03 -24.23
C SER A 13 32.89 7.97 -23.53
N CYS A 14 32.52 8.25 -22.27
CA CYS A 14 31.37 7.59 -21.64
C CYS A 14 30.14 7.89 -22.50
N LEU A 15 29.73 6.91 -23.31
CA LEU A 15 28.42 6.93 -23.94
C LEU A 15 27.38 6.78 -22.82
N LEU A 16 26.83 7.91 -22.38
CA LEU A 16 25.55 7.96 -21.70
C LEU A 16 24.53 7.38 -22.68
N VAL A 17 24.15 6.11 -22.48
CA VAL A 17 23.01 5.53 -23.16
C VAL A 17 21.77 6.22 -22.60
N SER A 18 21.34 7.31 -23.24
CA SER A 18 20.07 7.95 -22.97
C SER A 18 18.97 7.03 -23.49
N PHE A 19 18.41 6.19 -22.61
CA PHE A 19 17.12 5.59 -22.89
C PHE A 19 16.09 6.73 -22.99
N PRO A 20 15.22 6.76 -24.01
CA PRO A 20 14.04 7.62 -23.94
C PRO A 20 13.27 7.21 -22.68
N PRO A 21 12.76 8.15 -21.86
CA PRO A 21 11.97 7.80 -20.71
C PRO A 21 10.68 7.15 -21.21
N GLY A 22 10.68 5.82 -21.32
CA GLY A 22 9.43 5.07 -21.36
C GLY A 22 8.63 5.46 -20.13
N ALA A 23 7.33 5.70 -20.30
CA ALA A 23 6.46 5.99 -19.17
C ALA A 23 6.60 4.86 -18.14
N LEU A 24 6.87 5.22 -16.88
CA LEU A 24 6.94 4.27 -15.78
C LEU A 24 5.65 3.43 -15.74
N ALA A 25 5.75 2.16 -15.36
CA ALA A 25 4.57 1.37 -15.06
C ALA A 25 3.72 2.10 -14.01
N GLN A 26 2.42 2.25 -14.29
CA GLN A 26 1.51 3.04 -13.47
C GLN A 26 0.53 2.13 -12.71
N LEU A 27 0.28 2.48 -11.45
CA LEU A 27 -0.87 1.96 -10.72
C LEU A 27 -2.16 2.54 -11.31
N ASN A 28 -3.27 1.81 -11.20
CA ASN A 28 -4.57 2.33 -11.58
C ASN A 28 -4.89 3.56 -10.70
N PRO A 29 -5.06 4.77 -11.27
CA PRO A 29 -5.36 5.97 -10.50
C PRO A 29 -6.79 5.98 -9.91
N SER A 30 -7.67 5.11 -10.40
CA SER A 30 -9.05 4.98 -9.96
C SER A 30 -9.40 3.50 -9.78
N PRO A 31 -8.81 2.81 -8.80
CA PRO A 31 -9.10 1.41 -8.52
C PRO A 31 -10.57 1.25 -8.09
N THR A 32 -11.14 0.06 -8.29
CA THR A 32 -12.34 -0.29 -7.53
C THR A 32 -11.96 -0.46 -6.06
N VAL A 33 -12.95 -0.45 -5.18
CA VAL A 33 -12.69 -0.55 -3.74
C VAL A 33 -11.88 -1.80 -3.36
N THR A 34 -12.19 -2.99 -3.89
CA THR A 34 -11.41 -4.21 -3.59
C THR A 34 -10.01 -4.19 -4.21
N GLU A 35 -9.86 -3.57 -5.39
CA GLU A 35 -8.56 -3.44 -6.05
C GLU A 35 -7.61 -2.49 -5.31
N SER A 36 -8.15 -1.64 -4.43
CA SER A 36 -7.41 -0.69 -3.61
C SER A 36 -7.02 -1.22 -2.22
N PHE A 37 -7.36 -2.48 -1.89
CA PHE A 37 -7.25 -3.00 -0.53
C PHE A 37 -6.37 -4.26 -0.44
N GLY A 38 -5.51 -4.29 0.58
CA GLY A 38 -4.74 -5.45 0.97
C GLY A 38 -4.43 -5.53 2.45
N VAL A 39 -3.65 -6.53 2.83
CA VAL A 39 -3.24 -6.78 4.21
C VAL A 39 -1.75 -7.13 4.31
N ASN A 40 -1.09 -6.78 5.41
CA ASN A 40 0.23 -7.32 5.74
C ASN A 40 0.09 -8.77 6.20
N MET A 41 1.03 -9.61 5.77
CA MET A 41 1.12 -11.02 6.17
C MET A 41 2.58 -11.43 6.30
N HIS A 42 2.95 -11.98 7.45
CA HIS A 42 4.34 -12.35 7.76
C HIS A 42 4.65 -13.85 7.66
N ASN A 43 3.62 -14.69 7.55
CA ASN A 43 3.76 -16.14 7.51
C ASN A 43 3.34 -16.71 6.16
N GLU A 44 3.84 -17.89 5.83
CA GLU A 44 3.35 -18.65 4.68
C GLU A 44 1.86 -19.00 4.90
N PRO A 45 1.01 -18.86 3.86
CA PRO A 45 -0.39 -19.24 3.93
C PRO A 45 -0.61 -20.70 4.34
N LYS A 46 -1.53 -20.90 5.28
CA LYS A 46 -2.07 -22.23 5.60
C LYS A 46 -3.21 -22.59 4.65
N PRO A 47 -3.53 -23.89 4.48
CA PRO A 47 -4.65 -24.31 3.65
C PRO A 47 -5.96 -23.60 4.02
N GLY A 48 -6.65 -23.04 3.04
CA GLY A 48 -7.91 -22.28 3.20
C GLY A 48 -7.75 -20.81 3.60
N GLU A 49 -6.56 -20.38 4.02
CA GLU A 49 -6.32 -19.00 4.49
C GLU A 49 -6.45 -17.97 3.37
N MET A 50 -5.93 -18.26 2.18
CA MET A 50 -6.06 -17.37 1.02
C MET A 50 -7.49 -17.18 0.55
N LYS A 51 -8.33 -18.21 0.68
CA LYS A 51 -9.76 -18.08 0.41
C LYS A 51 -10.41 -17.11 1.41
N MET A 52 -10.16 -17.29 2.70
CA MET A 52 -10.70 -16.43 3.76
C MET A 52 -10.18 -14.99 3.61
N LEU A 53 -8.93 -14.81 3.22
CA LEU A 53 -8.33 -13.50 2.92
C LEU A 53 -9.04 -12.83 1.75
N ALA A 54 -9.25 -13.53 0.63
CA ALA A 54 -9.96 -12.99 -0.50
C ALA A 54 -11.45 -12.67 -0.19
N ASP A 55 -12.10 -13.49 0.66
CA ASP A 55 -13.48 -13.29 1.15
C ASP A 55 -13.63 -12.07 2.08
N SER A 56 -12.53 -11.56 2.64
CA SER A 56 -12.49 -10.27 3.36
C SER A 56 -12.57 -9.07 2.41
N GLY A 57 -12.29 -9.28 1.12
CA GLY A 57 -12.18 -8.25 0.10
C GLY A 57 -10.74 -7.87 -0.27
N ALA A 58 -9.74 -8.33 0.48
CA ALA A 58 -8.34 -8.07 0.15
C ALA A 58 -7.96 -8.68 -1.22
N ARG A 59 -7.25 -7.90 -2.03
CA ARG A 59 -6.65 -8.32 -3.31
C ARG A 59 -5.13 -8.13 -3.35
N TRP A 60 -4.57 -7.62 -2.27
CA TRP A 60 -3.14 -7.44 -2.10
C TRP A 60 -2.65 -8.06 -0.79
N ILE A 61 -1.46 -8.65 -0.84
CA ILE A 61 -0.69 -9.05 0.34
C ILE A 61 0.62 -8.29 0.30
N ARG A 62 0.93 -7.56 1.37
CA ARG A 62 2.28 -7.05 1.60
C ARG A 62 3.06 -8.02 2.47
N THR A 63 4.26 -8.40 2.03
CA THR A 63 5.11 -9.34 2.75
C THR A 63 6.58 -9.13 2.40
N ASP A 64 7.45 -9.48 3.34
CA ASP A 64 8.90 -9.42 3.21
C ASP A 64 9.41 -10.31 2.06
N PHE A 65 10.31 -9.76 1.24
CA PHE A 65 11.00 -10.46 0.16
C PHE A 65 12.49 -10.54 0.49
N TYR A 66 12.83 -11.42 1.42
CA TYR A 66 14.14 -11.49 2.06
C TYR A 66 15.29 -11.85 1.10
N TRP A 67 16.25 -10.95 0.94
CA TRP A 67 17.45 -11.10 0.14
C TRP A 67 18.32 -12.27 0.59
N ASP A 68 18.53 -12.42 1.90
CA ASP A 68 19.35 -13.48 2.48
C ASP A 68 18.77 -14.90 2.29
N ARG A 69 17.44 -15.01 2.12
CA ARG A 69 16.77 -16.28 1.84
C ARG A 69 16.96 -16.73 0.39
N ILE A 70 17.07 -15.77 -0.53
CA ILE A 70 17.17 -15.99 -1.98
C ILE A 70 18.62 -16.13 -2.43
N GLU A 71 19.51 -15.22 -2.02
CA GLU A 71 20.92 -15.23 -2.37
C GLU A 71 21.75 -15.87 -1.23
N ARG A 72 21.75 -17.20 -1.16
CA ARG A 72 22.53 -17.96 -0.16
C ARG A 72 24.00 -18.14 -0.55
N ASN A 73 24.28 -18.07 -1.86
CA ASN A 73 25.62 -18.04 -2.43
C ASN A 73 25.72 -16.83 -3.35
N LYS A 74 26.87 -16.14 -3.37
CA LYS A 74 27.04 -14.90 -4.14
C LYS A 74 26.66 -15.09 -5.61
N GLY A 75 25.73 -14.27 -6.09
CA GLY A 75 25.23 -14.28 -7.47
C GLY A 75 24.36 -15.48 -7.85
N GLN A 76 23.95 -16.31 -6.90
CA GLN A 76 23.05 -17.45 -7.14
C GLN A 76 21.74 -17.24 -6.41
N TYR A 77 20.63 -17.20 -7.16
CA TYR A 77 19.31 -16.89 -6.64
C TYR A 77 18.40 -18.12 -6.66
N ASP A 78 17.79 -18.45 -5.52
CA ASP A 78 16.72 -19.45 -5.41
C ASP A 78 15.39 -18.76 -5.09
N PHE A 79 14.52 -18.67 -6.09
CA PHE A 79 13.19 -18.07 -5.98
C PHE A 79 12.09 -19.08 -5.63
N SER A 80 12.41 -20.37 -5.43
CA SER A 80 11.42 -21.43 -5.34
C SER A 80 10.39 -21.26 -4.22
N GLY A 81 10.79 -20.65 -3.09
CA GLY A 81 9.88 -20.30 -2.00
C GLY A 81 8.82 -19.28 -2.42
N TYR A 82 9.25 -18.20 -3.07
CA TYR A 82 8.37 -17.15 -3.55
C TYR A 82 7.55 -17.57 -4.79
N ASP A 83 8.07 -18.47 -5.63
CA ASP A 83 7.27 -19.09 -6.68
C ASP A 83 6.11 -19.91 -6.12
N ARG A 84 6.32 -20.67 -5.03
CA ARG A 84 5.24 -21.37 -4.33
C ARG A 84 4.25 -20.40 -3.71
N LEU A 85 4.73 -19.35 -3.05
CA LEU A 85 3.86 -18.32 -2.47
C LEU A 85 2.97 -17.65 -3.53
N MET A 86 3.54 -17.29 -4.69
CA MET A 86 2.80 -16.74 -5.82
C MET A 86 1.74 -17.70 -6.37
N ALA A 87 2.03 -19.00 -6.36
CA ALA A 87 1.07 -20.02 -6.78
C ALA A 87 -0.12 -20.14 -5.84
N GLU A 88 0.05 -19.88 -4.54
CA GLU A 88 -1.04 -19.83 -3.55
C GLU A 88 -1.94 -18.60 -3.73
N PHE A 89 -1.38 -17.47 -4.14
CA PHE A 89 -2.14 -16.21 -4.32
C PHE A 89 -2.99 -16.21 -5.59
N ARG A 90 -2.45 -16.78 -6.68
CA ARG A 90 -3.03 -16.69 -8.03
C ARG A 90 -4.48 -17.16 -8.15
N PRO A 91 -4.92 -18.29 -7.57
CA PRO A 91 -6.30 -18.78 -7.69
C PRO A 91 -7.36 -17.82 -7.13
N TYR A 92 -6.95 -16.93 -6.22
CA TYR A 92 -7.84 -16.01 -5.52
C TYR A 92 -7.75 -14.58 -6.04
N GLY A 93 -6.99 -14.34 -7.12
CA GLY A 93 -6.77 -13.00 -7.66
C GLY A 93 -6.03 -12.08 -6.70
N VAL A 94 -5.26 -12.63 -5.76
CA VAL A 94 -4.43 -11.87 -4.82
C VAL A 94 -3.07 -11.61 -5.47
N ARG A 95 -2.56 -10.40 -5.30
CA ARG A 95 -1.25 -9.96 -5.81
C ARG A 95 -0.31 -9.56 -4.68
N PRO A 96 1.00 -9.75 -4.84
CA PRO A 96 1.95 -9.31 -3.84
C PRO A 96 2.36 -7.83 -4.00
N LEU A 97 2.56 -7.18 -2.86
CA LEU A 97 3.55 -6.13 -2.68
C LEU A 97 4.72 -6.77 -1.95
N PHE A 98 5.85 -6.94 -2.63
CA PHE A 98 7.07 -7.53 -2.07
C PHE A 98 8.02 -6.44 -1.60
N ILE A 99 8.43 -6.53 -0.34
CA ILE A 99 9.40 -5.62 0.25
C ILE A 99 10.79 -6.16 -0.05
N LEU A 100 11.57 -5.45 -0.86
CA LEU A 100 12.97 -5.75 -1.10
C LEU A 100 13.77 -5.43 0.18
N ASP A 101 13.99 -6.44 1.02
CA ASP A 101 14.61 -6.34 2.35
C ASP A 101 15.31 -7.66 2.72
N TYR A 102 15.89 -7.87 3.90
CA TYR A 102 16.80 -6.91 4.53
C TYR A 102 18.24 -7.19 4.04
N GLY A 103 19.25 -6.96 4.87
CA GLY A 103 20.64 -7.24 4.55
C GLY A 103 20.94 -8.73 4.37
N ASN A 104 22.10 -9.05 3.79
CA ASN A 104 22.55 -10.40 3.54
C ASN A 104 23.99 -10.56 4.00
N LYS A 105 24.31 -11.54 4.87
CA LYS A 105 25.65 -11.74 5.47
C LYS A 105 26.78 -11.93 4.45
N LEU A 106 26.47 -12.20 3.18
CA LEU A 106 27.45 -12.23 2.10
C LEU A 106 28.05 -10.83 1.79
N TYR A 107 27.40 -9.76 2.24
CA TYR A 107 27.73 -8.36 2.00
C TYR A 107 27.49 -7.53 3.27
N ASP A 108 28.29 -6.50 3.50
CA ASP A 108 28.02 -5.45 4.51
C ASP A 108 27.66 -6.01 5.91
N ASP A 109 28.25 -7.14 6.29
CA ASP A 109 28.01 -7.87 7.55
C ASP A 109 26.53 -8.21 7.85
N GLY A 110 25.69 -8.26 6.81
CA GLY A 110 24.24 -8.47 6.93
C GLY A 110 23.46 -7.24 7.38
N LEU A 111 24.09 -6.06 7.40
CA LEU A 111 23.44 -4.78 7.65
C LEU A 111 22.79 -4.23 6.37
N ALA A 112 22.15 -3.06 6.47
CA ALA A 112 21.67 -2.36 5.29
C ALA A 112 22.85 -2.06 4.35
N PRO A 113 22.66 -2.20 3.01
CA PRO A 113 23.74 -1.98 2.06
C PRO A 113 24.34 -0.57 2.17
N HIS A 114 25.64 -0.50 2.50
CA HIS A 114 26.36 0.76 2.72
C HIS A 114 27.71 0.83 2.00
N THR A 115 28.21 -0.29 1.45
CA THR A 115 29.34 -0.27 0.50
C THR A 115 28.85 -0.29 -0.94
N ASP A 116 29.70 0.14 -1.88
CA ASP A 116 29.34 0.12 -3.29
C ASP A 116 29.15 -1.32 -3.79
N ALA A 117 29.95 -2.27 -3.31
CA ALA A 117 29.79 -3.68 -3.64
C ALA A 117 28.45 -4.24 -3.12
N GLY A 118 28.07 -3.92 -1.88
CA GLY A 118 26.79 -4.32 -1.30
C GLY A 118 25.60 -3.70 -2.03
N ARG A 119 25.63 -2.39 -2.30
CA ARG A 119 24.59 -1.69 -3.07
C ARG A 119 24.39 -2.28 -4.46
N GLN A 120 25.48 -2.56 -5.17
CA GLN A 120 25.41 -3.16 -6.51
C GLN A 120 24.94 -4.62 -6.47
N ALA A 121 25.28 -5.38 -5.43
CA ALA A 121 24.77 -6.74 -5.25
C ALA A 121 23.26 -6.75 -4.99
N PHE A 122 22.79 -5.88 -4.10
CA PHE A 122 21.37 -5.71 -3.81
C PHE A 122 20.60 -5.26 -5.07
N ALA A 123 21.12 -4.26 -5.80
CA ALA A 123 20.49 -3.78 -7.02
C ALA A 123 20.35 -4.87 -8.10
N ARG A 124 21.40 -5.70 -8.30
CA ARG A 124 21.32 -6.85 -9.20
C ARG A 124 20.29 -7.87 -8.75
N TRP A 125 20.23 -8.18 -7.45
CA TRP A 125 19.23 -9.11 -6.91
C TRP A 125 17.81 -8.57 -7.10
N ALA A 126 17.56 -7.30 -6.80
CA ALA A 126 16.26 -6.66 -6.98
C ALA A 126 15.81 -6.68 -8.46
N ALA A 127 16.69 -6.28 -9.38
CA ALA A 127 16.41 -6.33 -10.81
C ALA A 127 16.18 -7.76 -11.33
N THR A 128 16.98 -8.73 -10.88
CA THR A 128 16.81 -10.15 -11.27
C THR A 128 15.51 -10.72 -10.73
N SER A 129 15.10 -10.31 -9.52
CA SER A 129 13.81 -10.69 -8.92
C SER A 129 12.64 -10.15 -9.75
N ALA A 130 12.69 -8.85 -10.10
CA ALA A 130 11.71 -8.21 -10.95
C ALA A 130 11.64 -8.85 -12.35
N GLN A 131 12.77 -9.28 -12.92
CA GLN A 131 12.79 -10.05 -14.16
C GLN A 131 12.13 -11.44 -14.01
N HIS A 132 12.45 -12.17 -12.94
CA HIS A 132 11.94 -13.53 -12.71
C HIS A 132 10.40 -13.56 -12.58
N PHE A 133 9.83 -12.58 -11.88
CA PHE A 133 8.38 -12.46 -11.68
C PHE A 133 7.71 -11.50 -12.68
N ARG A 134 8.39 -11.15 -13.78
CA ARG A 134 7.89 -10.18 -14.75
C ARG A 134 6.47 -10.48 -15.21
N GLY A 135 5.62 -9.46 -15.23
CA GLY A 135 4.24 -9.57 -15.72
C GLY A 135 3.29 -10.34 -14.78
N ARG A 136 3.73 -10.69 -13.56
CA ARG A 136 2.88 -11.33 -12.55
C ARG A 136 2.20 -10.32 -11.60
N GLY A 137 2.29 -9.02 -11.90
CA GLY A 137 1.57 -7.97 -11.17
C GLY A 137 2.12 -7.65 -9.78
N VAL A 138 3.43 -7.74 -9.60
CA VAL A 138 4.12 -7.45 -8.34
C VAL A 138 4.34 -5.94 -8.18
N ILE A 139 4.13 -5.42 -6.97
CA ILE A 139 4.68 -4.12 -6.55
C ILE A 139 5.96 -4.38 -5.77
N TRP A 140 7.07 -3.80 -6.21
CA TRP A 140 8.36 -3.89 -5.54
C TRP A 140 8.58 -2.65 -4.69
N GLU A 141 8.56 -2.79 -3.36
CA GLU A 141 8.84 -1.70 -2.42
C GLU A 141 10.26 -1.82 -1.89
N LEU A 142 11.06 -0.76 -1.95
CA LEU A 142 12.41 -0.82 -1.38
C LEU A 142 12.39 -0.57 0.13
N TRP A 143 12.78 -1.60 0.86
CA TRP A 143 13.00 -1.59 2.30
C TRP A 143 11.72 -1.32 3.11
N ASN A 144 11.78 -1.60 4.42
CA ASN A 144 10.73 -1.24 5.37
C ASN A 144 11.25 -0.15 6.31
N GLU A 145 10.54 0.98 6.41
CA GLU A 145 10.81 2.07 7.37
C GLU A 145 12.30 2.43 7.51
N PRO A 146 12.98 2.79 6.39
CA PRO A 146 14.41 3.08 6.39
C PRO A 146 14.78 4.32 7.21
N ASP A 147 13.78 5.13 7.59
CA ASP A 147 13.89 6.31 8.44
C ASP A 147 13.92 5.99 9.94
N ASP A 148 13.66 4.75 10.34
CA ASP A 148 13.65 4.31 11.74
C ASP A 148 14.53 3.06 11.99
N GLY A 149 14.26 2.28 13.04
CA GLY A 149 15.08 1.17 13.53
C GLY A 149 15.22 -0.04 12.59
N PHE A 150 14.49 -0.07 11.47
CA PHE A 150 14.59 -1.10 10.45
C PHE A 150 15.82 -0.91 9.53
N TRP A 151 16.41 0.29 9.52
CA TRP A 151 17.70 0.53 8.88
C TRP A 151 18.84 0.43 9.89
N ARG A 152 19.52 -0.73 9.91
CA ARG A 152 20.60 -1.00 10.86
C ARG A 152 21.99 -0.63 10.30
N PRO A 153 22.90 -0.13 11.15
CA PRO A 153 22.81 -0.01 12.61
C PRO A 153 22.06 1.23 13.11
N LYS A 154 21.83 2.21 12.24
CA LYS A 154 21.06 3.42 12.49
C LYS A 154 20.55 3.98 11.17
N ALA A 155 19.32 4.49 11.14
CA ALA A 155 18.75 5.19 10.00
C ALA A 155 19.72 6.19 9.36
N ASN A 156 19.89 6.05 8.04
CA ASN A 156 20.79 6.88 7.25
C ASN A 156 20.17 7.14 5.87
N VAL A 157 19.65 8.35 5.67
CA VAL A 157 18.99 8.76 4.43
C VAL A 157 19.94 8.77 3.24
N ASP A 158 21.22 9.11 3.43
CA ASP A 158 22.19 9.18 2.32
C ASP A 158 22.52 7.78 1.79
N ASP A 159 22.67 6.79 2.69
CA ASP A 159 22.88 5.40 2.27
C ASP A 159 21.64 4.79 1.63
N TYR A 160 20.44 5.10 2.18
CA TYR A 160 19.18 4.71 1.55
C TYR A 160 19.06 5.28 0.14
N ILE A 161 19.33 6.57 -0.05
CA ILE A 161 19.27 7.23 -1.36
C ILE A 161 20.21 6.54 -2.36
N LYS A 162 21.45 6.26 -1.97
CA LYS A 162 22.42 5.59 -2.84
C LYS A 162 21.96 4.18 -3.24
N LEU A 163 21.36 3.44 -2.30
CA LEU A 163 20.79 2.13 -2.58
C LEU A 163 19.59 2.24 -3.52
N ALA A 164 18.65 3.15 -3.24
CA ALA A 164 17.44 3.36 -4.01
C ALA A 164 17.71 3.81 -5.44
N LEU A 165 18.74 4.65 -5.65
CA LEU A 165 19.19 5.04 -6.99
C LEU A 165 19.76 3.82 -7.74
N ALA A 166 20.62 3.03 -7.12
CA ALA A 166 21.20 1.83 -7.74
C ALA A 166 20.12 0.80 -8.11
N VAL A 167 19.14 0.56 -7.21
CA VAL A 167 17.99 -0.31 -7.48
C VAL A 167 17.13 0.26 -8.61
N GLY A 168 16.82 1.56 -8.55
CA GLY A 168 16.04 2.24 -9.58
C GLY A 168 16.67 2.13 -10.96
N GLU A 169 17.97 2.42 -11.08
CA GLU A 169 18.73 2.29 -12.33
C GLU A 169 18.69 0.85 -12.87
N ALA A 170 18.99 -0.14 -12.02
CA ALA A 170 18.97 -1.54 -12.40
C ALA A 170 17.57 -1.97 -12.84
N MET A 171 16.52 -1.69 -12.05
CA MET A 171 15.15 -2.05 -12.40
C MET A 171 14.66 -1.38 -13.69
N ARG A 172 15.03 -0.12 -13.96
CA ARG A 172 14.62 0.54 -15.21
C ARG A 172 15.36 0.02 -16.43
N HIS A 173 16.60 -0.45 -16.28
CA HIS A 173 17.32 -1.13 -17.34
C HIS A 173 16.76 -2.54 -17.59
N ASP A 174 16.61 -3.32 -16.52
CA ASP A 174 16.41 -4.76 -16.57
C ASP A 174 14.95 -5.19 -16.52
N ALA A 175 14.06 -4.40 -15.91
CA ALA A 175 12.64 -4.69 -15.75
C ALA A 175 11.77 -3.43 -15.86
N PRO A 176 11.87 -2.65 -16.97
CA PRO A 176 11.25 -1.32 -17.08
C PRO A 176 9.74 -1.30 -16.88
N GLY A 177 9.05 -2.41 -17.17
CA GLY A 177 7.59 -2.56 -17.02
C GLY A 177 7.11 -2.92 -15.62
N GLU A 178 8.00 -3.11 -14.65
CA GLU A 178 7.62 -3.45 -13.28
C GLU A 178 7.41 -2.20 -12.40
N ILE A 179 6.55 -2.34 -11.39
CA ILE A 179 6.20 -1.26 -10.46
C ILE A 179 7.24 -1.23 -9.34
N TYR A 180 7.92 -0.10 -9.19
CA TYR A 180 8.91 0.14 -8.15
C TYR A 180 8.51 1.33 -7.29
N VAL A 181 8.46 1.18 -5.97
CA VAL A 181 7.94 2.19 -5.04
C VAL A 181 8.87 2.36 -3.82
N GLY A 182 8.70 3.48 -3.13
CA GLY A 182 9.38 3.79 -1.88
C GLY A 182 8.92 5.15 -1.32
N PRO A 183 9.40 5.57 -0.14
CA PRO A 183 10.39 4.88 0.69
C PRO A 183 9.83 4.01 1.83
N ALA A 184 8.51 3.82 1.92
CA ALA A 184 7.88 3.08 3.02
C ALA A 184 8.20 3.64 4.41
N THR A 185 8.20 4.98 4.55
CA THR A 185 8.61 5.64 5.80
C THR A 185 7.64 5.38 6.95
N SER A 186 8.16 5.36 8.18
CA SER A 186 7.35 5.43 9.39
C SER A 186 6.66 6.80 9.47
N GLY A 187 5.34 6.81 9.31
CA GLY A 187 4.61 8.07 9.09
C GLY A 187 4.97 8.70 7.74
N PHE A 188 5.05 10.03 7.73
CA PHE A 188 5.38 10.81 6.53
C PHE A 188 6.84 11.25 6.47
N ALA A 189 7.58 11.22 7.59
CA ALA A 189 8.99 11.61 7.69
C ALA A 189 9.44 12.66 6.65
N PHE A 190 8.76 13.82 6.58
CA PHE A 190 8.82 14.71 5.41
C PHE A 190 10.25 15.13 5.02
N GLY A 191 11.16 15.25 6.00
CA GLY A 191 12.58 15.52 5.73
C GLY A 191 13.30 14.37 4.99
N PHE A 192 13.01 13.12 5.36
CA PHE A 192 13.55 11.93 4.69
C PHE A 192 13.00 11.80 3.27
N ILE A 193 11.68 11.97 3.10
CA ILE A 193 11.03 11.94 1.79
C ILE A 193 11.57 13.07 0.89
N GLU A 194 11.67 14.31 1.40
CA GLU A 194 12.19 15.42 0.62
C GLU A 194 13.64 15.20 0.19
N ALA A 195 14.49 14.62 1.05
CA ALA A 195 15.86 14.26 0.69
C ALA A 195 15.89 13.24 -0.47
N CYS A 196 15.01 12.23 -0.43
CA CYS A 196 14.86 11.28 -1.54
C CYS A 196 14.46 11.97 -2.85
N PHE A 197 13.53 12.93 -2.79
CA PHE A 197 13.08 13.65 -3.97
C PHE A 197 14.16 14.58 -4.53
N LYS A 198 14.91 15.28 -3.66
CA LYS A 198 16.07 16.10 -4.06
C LYS A 198 17.14 15.28 -4.80
N ALA A 199 17.31 14.01 -4.42
CA ALA A 199 18.22 13.08 -5.09
C ALA A 199 17.68 12.52 -6.42
N GLY A 200 16.44 12.86 -6.81
CA GLY A 200 15.86 12.46 -8.09
C GLY A 200 15.13 11.12 -8.09
N LEU A 201 14.81 10.54 -6.93
CA LEU A 201 14.16 9.22 -6.85
C LEU A 201 12.76 9.16 -7.48
N LEU A 202 12.08 10.30 -7.62
CA LEU A 202 10.82 10.38 -8.37
C LEU A 202 10.97 10.03 -9.86
N ASN A 203 12.19 10.02 -10.42
CA ASN A 203 12.43 9.53 -11.79
C ASN A 203 12.36 8.00 -11.90
N TYR A 204 12.52 7.30 -10.77
CA TYR A 204 12.52 5.84 -10.72
C TYR A 204 11.24 5.29 -10.09
N TRP A 205 10.61 6.00 -9.16
CA TRP A 205 9.41 5.49 -8.48
C TRP A 205 8.13 5.65 -9.30
N SER A 206 7.38 4.55 -9.38
CA SER A 206 6.01 4.48 -9.90
C SER A 206 4.99 5.06 -8.92
N ALA A 207 5.28 5.05 -7.61
CA ALA A 207 4.45 5.62 -6.56
C ALA A 207 5.30 5.96 -5.33
N VAL A 208 4.81 6.87 -4.48
CA VAL A 208 5.41 7.16 -3.18
C VAL A 208 4.66 6.38 -2.09
N SER A 209 5.36 5.61 -1.27
CA SER A 209 4.77 4.81 -0.19
C SER A 209 5.08 5.37 1.21
N VAL A 210 4.07 5.31 2.10
CA VAL A 210 4.13 5.84 3.48
C VAL A 210 3.32 4.98 4.44
N HIS A 211 3.66 5.00 5.74
CA HIS A 211 2.95 4.28 6.80
C HIS A 211 2.28 5.24 7.80
N PRO A 212 1.05 5.74 7.55
CA PRO A 212 0.46 6.88 8.25
C PRO A 212 -0.07 6.58 9.68
N TYR A 213 0.60 5.71 10.44
CA TYR A 213 0.30 5.42 11.83
C TYR A 213 0.19 6.69 12.68
N ARG A 214 -0.85 6.73 13.54
CA ARG A 214 -1.21 7.93 14.31
C ARG A 214 -2.09 7.60 15.51
N PHE A 215 -1.87 8.31 16.62
CA PHE A 215 -2.74 8.29 17.80
C PHE A 215 -3.92 9.26 17.67
N ARG A 216 -4.58 9.27 16.50
CA ARG A 216 -5.69 10.17 16.13
C ARG A 216 -6.63 9.46 15.15
N ILE A 217 -7.79 10.03 14.90
CA ILE A 217 -8.75 9.50 13.91
C ILE A 217 -8.16 9.49 12.48
N PRO A 218 -8.61 8.57 11.60
CA PRO A 218 -8.06 8.41 10.25
C PRO A 218 -8.14 9.67 9.38
N GLU A 219 -9.19 10.49 9.53
CA GLU A 219 -9.45 11.70 8.76
C GLU A 219 -8.32 12.74 8.87
N THR A 220 -7.54 12.71 9.95
CA THR A 220 -6.39 13.61 10.12
C THR A 220 -5.29 13.38 9.06
N ALA A 221 -5.30 12.26 8.34
CA ALA A 221 -4.33 11.96 7.29
C ALA A 221 -4.48 12.83 6.05
N ILE A 222 -5.65 13.43 5.85
CA ILE A 222 -5.96 14.26 4.68
C ILE A 222 -4.94 15.40 4.52
N ALA A 223 -4.60 16.08 5.62
CA ALA A 223 -3.66 17.19 5.61
C ALA A 223 -2.24 16.73 5.23
N ASP A 224 -1.81 15.56 5.73
CA ASP A 224 -0.51 14.99 5.40
C ASP A 224 -0.44 14.55 3.93
N TYR A 225 -1.51 13.95 3.39
CA TYR A 225 -1.59 13.61 1.97
C TYR A 225 -1.52 14.84 1.07
N GLN A 226 -2.18 15.94 1.45
CA GLN A 226 -2.06 17.22 0.74
C GLN A 226 -0.62 17.75 0.80
N GLY A 227 0.01 17.72 1.98
CA GLY A 227 1.42 18.10 2.15
C GLY A 227 2.35 17.28 1.25
N LEU A 228 2.15 15.96 1.21
CA LEU A 228 2.96 15.06 0.37
C LEU A 228 2.73 15.31 -1.12
N ARG A 229 1.50 15.58 -1.57
CA ARG A 229 1.22 15.96 -2.96
C ARG A 229 1.90 17.27 -3.35
N ASN A 230 1.86 18.26 -2.48
CA ASN A 230 2.55 19.54 -2.71
C ASN A 230 4.07 19.31 -2.82
N LEU A 231 4.62 18.43 -2.00
CA LEU A 231 6.03 18.06 -2.04
C LEU A 231 6.38 17.30 -3.33
N ILE A 232 5.57 16.35 -3.77
CA ILE A 232 5.74 15.66 -5.05
C ILE A 232 5.70 16.66 -6.21
N ALA A 233 4.70 17.56 -6.24
CA ALA A 233 4.54 18.55 -7.30
C ALA A 233 5.73 19.54 -7.38
N LYS A 234 6.36 19.85 -6.23
CA LYS A 234 7.57 20.68 -6.17
C LYS A 234 8.77 20.03 -6.89
N TYR A 235 8.94 18.71 -6.79
CA TYR A 235 10.09 17.98 -7.35
C TYR A 235 9.81 17.25 -8.67
N ALA A 236 8.54 17.10 -9.05
CA ALA A 236 8.11 16.48 -10.30
C ALA A 236 6.94 17.26 -10.92
N PRO A 237 7.16 18.55 -11.29
CA PRO A 237 6.09 19.40 -11.82
C PRO A 237 5.46 18.78 -13.08
N GLY A 238 4.13 18.75 -13.13
CA GLY A 238 3.37 18.19 -14.24
C GLY A 238 3.28 16.65 -14.27
N ARG A 239 3.96 15.94 -13.35
CA ARG A 239 3.84 14.48 -13.23
C ARG A 239 2.84 14.11 -12.14
N GLN A 240 1.93 13.20 -12.45
CA GLN A 240 1.05 12.59 -11.46
C GLN A 240 1.71 11.32 -10.93
N ILE A 241 2.33 11.42 -9.76
CA ILE A 241 2.92 10.28 -9.06
C ILE A 241 1.96 9.91 -7.92
N PRO A 242 1.35 8.71 -7.94
CA PRO A 242 0.40 8.31 -6.92
C PRO A 242 1.09 8.13 -5.56
N ILE A 243 0.28 8.24 -4.51
CA ILE A 243 0.66 7.84 -3.16
C ILE A 243 -0.02 6.49 -2.89
N ILE A 244 0.73 5.58 -2.27
CA ILE A 244 0.18 4.35 -1.67
C ILE A 244 0.42 4.35 -0.17
N VAL A 245 -0.50 3.72 0.54
CA VAL A 245 -0.35 3.37 1.95
C VAL A 245 0.01 1.89 1.98
N SER A 246 1.31 1.60 2.04
CA SER A 246 1.83 0.24 2.08
C SER A 246 1.70 -0.40 3.46
N GLU A 247 1.41 0.37 4.51
CA GLU A 247 1.09 -0.18 5.82
C GLU A 247 0.31 0.82 6.67
N TRP A 248 -0.81 0.40 7.26
CA TRP A 248 -1.48 1.18 8.31
C TRP A 248 -2.40 0.30 9.16
N GLY A 249 -2.52 0.60 10.45
CA GLY A 249 -3.43 -0.09 11.34
C GLY A 249 -3.70 0.70 12.62
N TYR A 250 -4.65 0.19 13.40
CA TYR A 250 -4.98 0.68 14.74
C TYR A 250 -4.97 -0.49 15.73
N SER A 251 -4.13 -0.40 16.76
CA SER A 251 -3.98 -1.47 17.75
C SER A 251 -5.09 -1.43 18.81
N LEU A 252 -5.62 -2.60 19.18
CA LEU A 252 -6.49 -2.77 20.34
C LEU A 252 -5.81 -2.43 21.68
N GLU A 253 -4.48 -2.35 21.73
CA GLU A 253 -3.74 -1.93 22.94
C GLU A 253 -3.74 -0.40 23.11
N TRP A 254 -4.12 0.35 22.09
CA TRP A 254 -4.21 1.80 22.20
C TRP A 254 -5.48 2.22 22.94
N PRO A 255 -5.38 3.05 24.00
CA PRO A 255 -6.56 3.39 24.83
C PRO A 255 -7.73 4.01 24.07
N PHE A 256 -7.46 4.78 23.00
CA PHE A 256 -8.51 5.41 22.19
C PHE A 256 -9.13 4.46 21.15
N VAL A 257 -8.56 3.27 20.98
CA VAL A 257 -9.08 2.18 20.15
C VAL A 257 -9.77 1.19 21.09
N ALA A 258 -9.02 0.44 21.89
CA ALA A 258 -9.40 -0.45 23.00
C ALA A 258 -10.51 -1.50 22.78
N THR A 259 -11.32 -1.39 21.73
CA THR A 259 -12.44 -2.28 21.41
C THR A 259 -12.40 -2.64 19.93
N GLU A 260 -12.89 -3.84 19.61
CA GLU A 260 -12.97 -4.28 18.21
C GLU A 260 -13.90 -3.38 17.38
N ASP A 261 -14.96 -2.83 17.97
CA ASP A 261 -15.88 -1.92 17.28
C ASP A 261 -15.18 -0.61 16.88
N ASN A 262 -14.36 -0.04 17.77
CA ASN A 262 -13.57 1.15 17.44
C ASN A 262 -12.49 0.86 16.41
N GLN A 263 -11.81 -0.29 16.53
CA GLN A 263 -10.85 -0.73 15.51
C GLN A 263 -11.52 -0.89 14.14
N ALA A 264 -12.68 -1.54 14.08
CA ALA A 264 -13.45 -1.71 12.86
C ALA A 264 -13.90 -0.37 12.26
N ASN A 265 -14.35 0.57 13.10
CA ASN A 265 -14.71 1.92 12.68
C ASN A 265 -13.51 2.62 12.03
N PHE A 266 -12.35 2.62 12.69
CA PHE A 266 -11.15 3.26 12.15
C PHE A 266 -10.62 2.56 10.91
N ALA A 267 -10.74 1.24 10.82
CA ALA A 267 -10.33 0.48 9.64
C ALA A 267 -11.14 0.83 8.40
N ALA A 268 -12.49 0.82 8.51
CA ALA A 268 -13.36 1.20 7.41
C ALA A 268 -13.17 2.68 7.03
N ARG A 269 -13.08 3.58 8.02
CA ARG A 269 -12.85 5.02 7.80
C ARG A 269 -11.50 5.29 7.15
N ALA A 270 -10.44 4.58 7.54
CA ALA A 270 -9.12 4.70 6.92
C ALA A 270 -9.15 4.36 5.43
N LEU A 271 -9.74 3.22 5.05
CA LEU A 271 -9.86 2.84 3.63
C LEU A 271 -10.74 3.82 2.84
N LEU A 272 -11.90 4.20 3.38
CA LEU A 272 -12.82 5.15 2.75
C LEU A 272 -12.17 6.53 2.55
N MET A 273 -11.44 7.02 3.54
CA MET A 273 -10.74 8.31 3.46
C MET A 273 -9.52 8.26 2.54
N ASN A 274 -8.83 7.13 2.47
CA ASN A 274 -7.75 6.92 1.51
C ASN A 274 -8.30 6.96 0.08
N LEU A 275 -9.41 6.28 -0.19
CA LEU A 275 -10.11 6.35 -1.49
C LEU A 275 -10.55 7.78 -1.83
N ALA A 276 -11.21 8.47 -0.89
CA ALA A 276 -11.64 9.86 -1.08
C ALA A 276 -10.46 10.82 -1.27
N SER A 277 -9.32 10.48 -0.71
CA SER A 277 -8.08 11.23 -0.88
C SER A 277 -7.35 10.86 -2.16
N GLY A 278 -7.78 9.88 -2.97
CA GLY A 278 -7.05 9.45 -4.17
C GLY A 278 -5.80 8.63 -3.89
N ILE A 279 -5.78 7.88 -2.78
CA ILE A 279 -4.76 6.87 -2.49
C ILE A 279 -5.14 5.59 -3.25
N THR A 280 -4.19 5.05 -4.03
CA THR A 280 -4.46 3.97 -4.99
C THR A 280 -4.41 2.58 -4.37
N LEU A 281 -3.71 2.42 -3.24
CA LEU A 281 -3.61 1.16 -2.51
C LEU A 281 -3.48 1.45 -1.02
N THR A 282 -4.25 0.74 -0.21
CA THR A 282 -4.17 0.72 1.25
C THR A 282 -3.97 -0.70 1.73
N ILE A 283 -2.87 -0.94 2.41
CA ILE A 283 -2.57 -2.21 3.06
C ILE A 283 -2.83 -2.07 4.56
N TRP A 284 -3.75 -2.86 5.07
CA TRP A 284 -4.01 -2.94 6.50
C TRP A 284 -2.96 -3.80 7.21
N TYR A 285 -2.33 -3.27 8.25
CA TYR A 285 -1.60 -4.07 9.21
C TYR A 285 -2.58 -4.52 10.30
N ALA A 286 -2.85 -5.82 10.48
CA ALA A 286 -2.34 -6.97 9.72
C ALA A 286 -3.40 -8.07 9.54
N TRP A 287 -3.11 -9.08 8.72
CA TRP A 287 -3.97 -10.25 8.56
C TRP A 287 -4.17 -10.99 9.89
N GLY A 288 -3.07 -11.47 10.48
CA GLY A 288 -3.05 -12.22 11.73
C GLY A 288 -1.88 -11.79 12.61
N PHE A 289 -1.86 -12.31 13.85
CA PHE A 289 -0.91 -12.00 14.93
C PHE A 289 -1.10 -10.58 15.46
N ASP A 290 -1.12 -10.43 16.79
CA ASP A 290 -1.20 -9.16 17.53
C ASP A 290 -2.57 -8.41 17.63
N SER A 291 -2.49 -7.22 18.22
CA SER A 291 -3.60 -6.33 18.54
C SER A 291 -4.11 -5.54 17.32
N PHE A 292 -3.50 -5.65 16.15
CA PHE A 292 -3.90 -5.06 14.87
C PHE A 292 -4.64 -6.05 13.94
N ALA A 293 -4.53 -7.35 14.21
CA ALA A 293 -5.00 -8.43 13.34
C ALA A 293 -6.48 -8.35 12.94
N LEU A 294 -6.79 -8.76 11.70
CA LEU A 294 -8.16 -9.01 11.22
C LEU A 294 -8.76 -10.31 11.74
N VAL A 295 -7.92 -11.31 11.96
CA VAL A 295 -8.34 -12.64 12.41
C VAL A 295 -7.65 -13.04 13.71
N GLN A 296 -8.29 -13.89 14.48
CA GLN A 296 -7.78 -14.38 15.76
C GLN A 296 -7.27 -15.81 15.64
N GLU A 297 -6.05 -16.04 16.15
CA GLU A 297 -5.47 -17.37 16.38
C GLU A 297 -6.23 -18.12 17.49
N PRO A 298 -6.27 -19.47 17.50
CA PRO A 298 -5.50 -20.37 16.64
C PRO A 298 -6.15 -20.66 15.28
N TYR A 299 -5.33 -21.07 14.31
CA TYR A 299 -5.78 -21.70 13.07
C TYR A 299 -6.66 -22.94 13.33
N MET A 300 -7.75 -23.05 12.57
CA MET A 300 -8.77 -24.11 12.68
C MET A 300 -8.81 -24.96 11.41
N THR A 301 -8.05 -26.07 11.41
CA THR A 301 -7.98 -27.01 10.29
C THR A 301 -9.35 -27.52 9.86
N GLY A 302 -9.61 -27.52 8.54
CA GLY A 302 -10.80 -28.13 7.93
C GLY A 302 -12.10 -27.32 8.08
N ARG A 303 -12.04 -26.06 8.51
CA ARG A 303 -13.19 -25.16 8.56
C ARG A 303 -13.24 -24.21 7.37
N ASP A 304 -14.43 -23.75 7.02
CA ASP A 304 -14.64 -22.70 6.00
C ASP A 304 -14.00 -21.36 6.43
N LEU A 305 -14.15 -21.02 7.71
CA LEU A 305 -13.39 -19.95 8.36
C LEU A 305 -12.27 -20.60 9.16
N VAL A 306 -11.08 -20.59 8.58
CA VAL A 306 -9.87 -21.19 9.19
C VAL A 306 -9.32 -20.37 10.35
N TYR A 307 -9.86 -19.18 10.58
CA TYR A 307 -9.63 -18.36 11.76
C TYR A 307 -10.93 -17.75 12.27
N GLN A 308 -10.97 -17.35 13.53
CA GLN A 308 -12.09 -16.58 14.07
C GLN A 308 -11.99 -15.13 13.56
N PRO A 309 -12.95 -14.61 12.78
CA PRO A 309 -12.89 -13.24 12.29
C PRO A 309 -13.21 -12.23 13.40
N ARG A 310 -12.43 -11.15 13.48
CA ARG A 310 -12.72 -9.99 14.33
C ARG A 310 -13.71 -9.03 13.65
N GLN A 311 -14.21 -8.03 14.37
CA GLN A 311 -15.10 -7.00 13.79
C GLN A 311 -14.43 -6.26 12.62
N CYS A 312 -13.12 -6.05 12.67
CA CYS A 312 -12.36 -5.43 11.57
C CYS A 312 -12.44 -6.26 10.26
N TYR A 313 -12.30 -7.59 10.34
CA TYR A 313 -12.51 -8.48 9.19
C TYR A 313 -13.93 -8.34 8.63
N ARG A 314 -14.94 -8.30 9.51
CA ARG A 314 -16.35 -8.16 9.11
C ARG A 314 -16.64 -6.80 8.48
N ALA A 315 -15.97 -5.75 8.94
CA ALA A 315 -16.04 -4.42 8.36
C ALA A 315 -15.52 -4.39 6.92
N PHE A 316 -14.31 -4.92 6.69
CA PHE A 316 -13.75 -5.02 5.33
C PHE A 316 -14.59 -5.94 4.43
N GLN A 317 -15.06 -7.08 4.94
CA GLN A 317 -15.93 -7.98 4.19
C GLN A 317 -17.24 -7.30 3.77
N THR A 318 -17.84 -6.50 4.65
CA THR A 318 -19.08 -5.77 4.35
C THR A 318 -18.81 -4.68 3.31
N LEU A 319 -17.73 -3.93 3.49
CA LEU A 319 -17.28 -2.90 2.56
C LEU A 319 -17.02 -3.50 1.16
N ALA A 320 -16.36 -4.64 1.07
CA ALA A 320 -16.10 -5.35 -0.18
C ALA A 320 -17.37 -5.87 -0.85
N ARG A 321 -18.29 -6.47 -0.08
CA ARG A 321 -19.60 -6.92 -0.61
C ARG A 321 -20.47 -5.75 -1.07
N THR A 322 -20.33 -4.60 -0.42
CA THR A 322 -21.20 -3.46 -0.67
C THR A 322 -20.65 -2.50 -1.71
N LEU A 323 -19.33 -2.32 -1.79
CA LEU A 323 -18.70 -1.32 -2.66
C LEU A 323 -17.61 -1.91 -3.55
N GLY A 324 -17.35 -3.22 -3.51
CA GLY A 324 -16.13 -3.81 -4.07
C GLY A 324 -15.87 -3.54 -5.55
N SER A 325 -16.91 -3.57 -6.39
CA SER A 325 -16.84 -3.24 -7.82
C SER A 325 -16.96 -1.74 -8.10
N TYR A 326 -17.30 -0.94 -7.11
CA TYR A 326 -17.54 0.49 -7.27
C TYR A 326 -16.23 1.28 -7.23
N HIS A 327 -16.24 2.44 -7.87
CA HIS A 327 -15.20 3.45 -7.78
C HIS A 327 -15.67 4.61 -6.92
N PHE A 328 -14.74 5.27 -6.22
CA PHE A 328 -15.02 6.54 -5.57
C PHE A 328 -15.31 7.60 -6.63
N GLU A 329 -16.44 8.30 -6.50
CA GLU A 329 -16.85 9.37 -7.42
C GLU A 329 -16.53 10.74 -6.81
N ARG A 330 -17.10 11.01 -5.63
CA ARG A 330 -16.95 12.30 -4.94
C ARG A 330 -17.41 12.24 -3.49
N GLN A 331 -16.96 13.21 -2.71
CA GLN A 331 -17.56 13.51 -1.41
C GLN A 331 -18.78 14.42 -1.60
N LEU A 332 -19.91 14.04 -0.99
CA LEU A 332 -21.13 14.83 -0.96
C LEU A 332 -21.01 15.97 0.06
N THR A 333 -21.67 17.08 -0.22
CA THR A 333 -21.72 18.22 0.70
C THR A 333 -22.55 17.89 1.94
N THR A 334 -21.92 17.96 3.10
CA THR A 334 -22.48 17.64 4.43
C THR A 334 -22.12 18.74 5.43
N ARG A 335 -22.60 18.61 6.68
CA ARG A 335 -22.16 19.48 7.78
C ARG A 335 -20.70 19.17 8.16
N GLY A 336 -20.04 20.09 8.84
CA GLY A 336 -18.69 19.86 9.34
C GLY A 336 -18.64 18.64 10.28
N GLY A 337 -17.70 17.74 10.05
CA GLY A 337 -17.55 16.48 10.79
C GLY A 337 -18.42 15.33 10.28
N ASP A 338 -19.34 15.57 9.33
CA ASP A 338 -20.10 14.53 8.66
C ASP A 338 -19.45 14.17 7.33
N TYR A 339 -19.43 12.89 7.01
CA TYR A 339 -18.86 12.36 5.78
C TYR A 339 -19.92 11.57 5.04
N ALA A 340 -20.04 11.82 3.74
CA ALA A 340 -20.83 11.02 2.83
C ALA A 340 -20.08 10.90 1.50
N LEU A 341 -19.63 9.69 1.17
CA LEU A 341 -18.83 9.40 -0.01
C LEU A 341 -19.69 8.65 -1.03
N GLU A 342 -19.82 9.21 -2.23
CA GLU A 342 -20.55 8.61 -3.34
C GLU A 342 -19.63 7.66 -4.11
N PHE A 343 -20.16 6.49 -4.43
CA PHE A 343 -19.50 5.44 -5.20
C PHE A 343 -20.34 5.06 -6.41
N ARG A 344 -19.69 4.77 -7.55
CA ARG A 344 -20.32 4.45 -8.83
C ARG A 344 -19.84 3.12 -9.42
N ASP A 345 -20.77 2.36 -9.97
CA ASP A 345 -20.54 1.18 -10.81
C ASP A 345 -21.53 1.21 -11.98
N GLY A 346 -21.08 1.78 -13.10
CA GLY A 346 -21.98 2.22 -14.18
C GLY A 346 -23.01 3.23 -13.67
N ASP A 347 -24.29 2.94 -13.91
CA ASP A 347 -25.41 3.77 -13.46
C ASP A 347 -25.79 3.56 -11.99
N HIS A 348 -25.19 2.57 -11.32
CA HIS A 348 -25.51 2.27 -9.92
C HIS A 348 -24.77 3.20 -8.96
N THR A 349 -25.49 3.70 -7.97
CA THR A 349 -24.95 4.55 -6.91
C THR A 349 -25.07 3.88 -5.55
N ARG A 350 -24.02 4.00 -4.74
CA ARG A 350 -24.04 3.69 -3.30
C ARG A 350 -23.33 4.79 -2.53
N VAL A 351 -23.65 4.95 -1.25
CA VAL A 351 -23.01 5.97 -0.41
C VAL A 351 -22.52 5.35 0.89
N ALA A 352 -21.28 5.63 1.28
CA ALA A 352 -20.81 5.40 2.65
C ALA A 352 -20.96 6.68 3.47
N ALA A 353 -21.58 6.63 4.65
CA ALA A 353 -21.81 7.81 5.49
C ALA A 353 -21.52 7.58 6.98
N TRP A 354 -20.95 8.58 7.65
CA TRP A 354 -20.66 8.59 9.09
C TRP A 354 -20.46 10.02 9.60
N THR A 355 -20.28 10.18 10.91
CA THR A 355 -19.87 11.44 11.54
C THR A 355 -18.69 11.20 12.48
N GLU A 356 -17.81 12.18 12.64
CA GLU A 356 -16.79 12.14 13.70
C GLU A 356 -17.38 12.49 15.08
N GLY A 357 -18.52 13.18 15.09
CA GLY A 357 -19.19 13.67 16.29
C GLY A 357 -20.16 12.66 16.93
N SER A 358 -21.04 13.20 17.77
CA SER A 358 -22.11 12.42 18.41
C SER A 358 -23.19 11.98 17.40
N PRO A 359 -23.85 10.83 17.62
CA PRO A 359 -24.93 10.38 16.75
C PRO A 359 -26.04 11.43 16.59
N HIS A 360 -26.48 11.65 15.35
CA HIS A 360 -27.53 12.61 15.03
C HIS A 360 -28.15 12.34 13.65
N SER A 361 -29.31 12.94 13.38
CA SER A 361 -29.96 12.83 12.07
C SER A 361 -29.37 13.82 11.06
N ALA A 362 -29.05 13.34 9.86
CA ALA A 362 -28.55 14.14 8.76
C ALA A 362 -29.25 13.76 7.44
N THR A 363 -29.41 14.73 6.55
CA THR A 363 -29.92 14.49 5.19
C THR A 363 -28.76 14.41 4.23
N ILE A 364 -28.59 13.26 3.59
CA ILE A 364 -27.56 13.02 2.57
C ILE A 364 -28.14 13.41 1.21
N PRO A 365 -27.49 14.31 0.43
CA PRO A 365 -28.03 14.85 -0.82
C PRO A 365 -27.88 13.86 -1.98
N VAL A 366 -28.56 12.72 -1.87
CA VAL A 366 -28.61 11.62 -2.84
C VAL A 366 -30.05 11.15 -2.98
N ARG A 367 -30.38 10.46 -4.08
CA ARG A 367 -31.71 9.90 -4.35
C ARG A 367 -31.63 8.41 -4.63
N GLY A 368 -32.77 7.74 -4.50
CA GLY A 368 -32.90 6.34 -4.92
C GLY A 368 -32.17 5.34 -4.04
N LEU A 369 -31.79 5.71 -2.81
CA LEU A 369 -31.24 4.79 -1.81
C LEU A 369 -32.28 4.59 -0.71
N SER A 370 -32.74 3.35 -0.52
CA SER A 370 -33.85 3.03 0.40
C SER A 370 -33.47 2.07 1.53
N HIS A 371 -32.24 1.55 1.52
CA HIS A 371 -31.72 0.63 2.54
C HIS A 371 -30.40 1.10 3.13
N ALA A 372 -30.17 0.77 4.39
CA ALA A 372 -28.91 1.04 5.10
C ALA A 372 -28.33 -0.26 5.67
N ILE A 373 -27.05 -0.48 5.40
CA ILE A 373 -26.26 -1.61 5.90
C ILE A 373 -25.23 -1.07 6.88
N GLY A 374 -25.17 -1.62 8.09
CA GLY A 374 -24.19 -1.25 9.10
C GLY A 374 -22.81 -1.81 8.79
N ILE A 375 -21.80 -1.32 9.51
CA ILE A 375 -20.39 -1.61 9.23
C ILE A 375 -20.07 -3.11 9.15
N THR A 376 -20.74 -3.97 9.91
CA THR A 376 -20.49 -5.43 9.96
C THR A 376 -21.57 -6.25 9.24
N GLY A 377 -22.38 -5.61 8.40
CA GLY A 377 -23.33 -6.25 7.49
C GLY A 377 -24.74 -6.40 8.04
N GLN A 378 -25.00 -5.94 9.26
CA GLN A 378 -26.34 -5.89 9.84
C GLN A 378 -27.23 -4.87 9.11
N ALA A 379 -28.51 -5.19 8.94
CA ALA A 379 -29.48 -4.20 8.46
C ALA A 379 -29.68 -3.10 9.51
N LEU A 380 -29.70 -1.85 9.07
CA LEU A 380 -30.04 -0.68 9.88
C LEU A 380 -31.46 -0.19 9.56
N PRO A 381 -32.07 0.68 10.41
CA PRO A 381 -33.33 1.31 10.06
C PRO A 381 -33.28 1.95 8.67
N ASN A 382 -34.31 1.70 7.86
CA ASN A 382 -34.35 2.20 6.50
C ASN A 382 -34.29 3.73 6.49
N PRO A 383 -33.47 4.32 5.60
CA PRO A 383 -33.45 5.75 5.43
C PRO A 383 -34.81 6.31 4.97
N PHE A 384 -35.14 7.53 5.40
CA PHE A 384 -36.35 8.21 4.96
C PHE A 384 -36.07 9.09 3.75
N ALA A 385 -36.68 8.78 2.60
CA ALA A 385 -36.54 9.58 1.40
C ALA A 385 -37.32 10.90 1.52
N SER A 386 -36.68 12.00 1.14
CA SER A 386 -37.25 13.34 1.12
C SER A 386 -36.94 14.04 -0.21
N SER A 387 -37.56 15.20 -0.46
CA SER A 387 -37.25 16.02 -1.63
C SER A 387 -35.81 16.54 -1.65
N GLN A 388 -35.17 16.64 -0.48
CA GLN A 388 -33.82 17.16 -0.27
C GLN A 388 -32.75 16.07 -0.25
N GLY A 389 -33.14 14.80 -0.18
CA GLY A 389 -32.23 13.68 -0.11
C GLY A 389 -32.72 12.58 0.83
N VAL A 390 -31.80 11.80 1.36
CA VAL A 390 -32.07 10.63 2.19
C VAL A 390 -31.72 10.94 3.65
N LEU A 391 -32.70 10.88 4.55
CA LEU A 391 -32.52 11.13 5.98
C LEU A 391 -32.04 9.85 6.69
N VAL A 392 -30.93 9.96 7.40
CA VAL A 392 -30.28 8.86 8.14
C VAL A 392 -29.86 9.33 9.52
N THR A 393 -29.65 8.39 10.44
CA THR A 393 -28.95 8.67 11.70
C THR A 393 -27.47 8.34 11.50
N LEU A 394 -26.63 9.37 11.45
CA LEU A 394 -25.18 9.21 11.41
C LEU A 394 -24.67 8.79 12.78
N THR A 395 -23.65 7.94 12.79
CA THR A 395 -22.86 7.55 13.96
C THR A 395 -21.38 7.56 13.58
N GLN A 396 -20.50 7.26 14.53
CA GLN A 396 -19.07 7.10 14.25
C GLN A 396 -18.72 5.85 13.44
N SER A 397 -19.67 4.92 13.28
CA SER A 397 -19.56 3.75 12.42
C SER A 397 -20.06 4.07 11.02
N PRO A 398 -19.26 3.83 9.97
CA PRO A 398 -19.75 3.85 8.60
C PRO A 398 -20.99 2.99 8.41
N GLN A 399 -21.98 3.56 7.72
CA GLN A 399 -23.11 2.84 7.16
C GLN A 399 -23.10 2.99 5.64
N TYR A 400 -23.65 2.00 4.95
CA TYR A 400 -23.72 1.95 3.51
C TYR A 400 -25.17 2.08 3.05
N LEU A 401 -25.46 3.14 2.32
CA LEU A 401 -26.75 3.41 1.71
C LEU A 401 -26.78 2.77 0.33
N VAL A 402 -27.77 1.91 0.10
CA VAL A 402 -27.94 1.13 -1.13
C VAL A 402 -29.36 1.32 -1.68
N PRO A 403 -29.57 1.10 -3.00
CA PRO A 403 -30.88 1.24 -3.63
C PRO A 403 -32.01 0.56 -2.90
#